data_AF-A0A961PNS1-F1
#
_entry.id   AF-A0A961PNS1-F1
#
_cell.length_a   1.000
_cell.length_b   1.000
_cell.length_c   1.000
_cell.angle_alpha   90.00
_cell.angle_beta   90.00
_cell.angle_gamma   90.00
#
_symmetry.space_group_name_H-M   'P 1'
#
loop_
_entity.id
_entity.type
_entity.pdbx_description
1 polymer ?
#
loop_
_entity_poly.entity_id
_entity_poly.type
_entity_poly.pdbx_seq_one_letter_code
_entity_poly.pdbx_strand_id
1 'polypeptide(L)'
;MTSTATDPHPSDEELTGGELKRRLARALRRQKIRALLLIAPLLLFILLGFIAPIGSMLFRSVENNIVTDIMPNTVAALQTWDVDSTELPPEPVFRAVVQDIQVAAEQRTAMQLARRMNFEVPGFTTLMRQTQRAVRRWDVETDGPFRDQLIEVSSDWGDLHTWRALKAYSSEYTSGYYLAAVDHTMVSGHIEPLPDDRSIHIMLFWRTAWMSALICFMTLLLGYPVAFLLANVKERYANLLLIMVLLPFWT
;
A
#
# COMPACT_ATOMS: atom_id res chain seq x y z
N MET A 1 -18.28 15.79 -91.27
CA MET A 1 -17.24 14.90 -90.72
C MET A 1 -16.12 15.77 -90.19
N THR A 2 -16.05 15.94 -88.87
CA THR A 2 -14.81 15.96 -88.08
C THR A 2 -15.22 15.98 -86.61
N SER A 3 -14.98 14.84 -85.97
CA SER A 3 -15.23 14.56 -84.56
C SER A 3 -14.24 15.32 -83.69
N THR A 4 -14.72 16.06 -82.69
CA THR A 4 -13.89 16.62 -81.62
C THR A 4 -14.08 15.71 -80.41
N ALA A 5 -13.08 14.88 -80.13
CA ALA A 5 -13.03 14.08 -78.91
C ALA A 5 -12.61 15.01 -77.76
N THR A 6 -13.53 15.24 -76.82
CA THR A 6 -13.23 15.85 -75.52
C THR A 6 -12.93 14.70 -74.56
N ASP A 7 -11.69 14.64 -74.06
CA ASP A 7 -11.30 13.74 -72.97
C ASP A 7 -12.18 13.98 -71.73
N PRO A 8 -12.68 12.93 -71.06
CA PRO A 8 -13.37 13.09 -69.80
C PRO A 8 -12.34 13.34 -68.70
N HIS A 9 -12.41 14.54 -68.11
CA HIS A 9 -11.77 14.91 -66.86
C HIS A 9 -12.09 13.85 -65.79
N PRO A 10 -11.12 13.33 -65.00
CA PRO A 10 -11.44 12.36 -63.97
C PRO A 10 -12.34 13.04 -62.96
N SER A 11 -13.51 12.42 -62.78
CA SER A 11 -14.60 12.80 -61.90
C SER A 11 -14.12 13.06 -60.47
N ASP A 12 -14.54 14.19 -59.93
CA ASP A 12 -14.66 14.41 -58.49
C ASP A 12 -15.49 13.27 -57.89
N GLU A 13 -14.81 12.30 -57.27
CA GLU A 13 -15.43 11.23 -56.50
C GLU A 13 -16.11 11.87 -55.28
N GLU A 14 -17.44 12.04 -55.34
CA GLU A 14 -18.27 12.42 -54.19
C GLU A 14 -18.13 11.36 -53.08
N LEU A 15 -17.19 11.59 -52.17
CA LEU A 15 -16.94 10.76 -51.00
C LEU A 15 -18.21 10.72 -50.13
N THR A 16 -18.92 9.60 -50.16
CA THR A 16 -20.08 9.36 -49.28
C THR A 16 -19.69 9.55 -47.81
N GLY A 17 -20.57 10.15 -46.99
CA GLY A 17 -20.26 10.53 -45.60
C GLY A 17 -19.77 9.38 -44.70
N GLY A 18 -20.04 8.12 -45.08
CA GLY A 18 -19.48 6.92 -44.43
C GLY A 18 -17.99 6.69 -44.71
N GLU A 19 -17.52 6.96 -45.92
CA GLU A 19 -16.09 6.86 -46.28
C GLU A 19 -15.27 7.97 -45.64
N LEU A 20 -15.82 9.20 -45.59
CA LEU A 20 -15.17 10.33 -44.94
C LEU A 20 -14.96 10.06 -43.44
N LYS A 21 -15.99 9.56 -42.74
CA LYS A 21 -15.88 9.14 -41.33
C LYS A 21 -14.83 8.05 -41.11
N ARG A 22 -14.77 7.05 -42.00
CA ARG A 22 -13.77 5.96 -41.93
C ARG A 22 -12.34 6.43 -42.21
N ARG A 23 -12.15 7.41 -43.11
CA ARG A 23 -10.83 8.00 -43.40
C ARG A 23 -10.39 8.91 -42.24
N LEU A 24 -11.30 9.72 -41.68
CA LEU A 24 -11.04 10.57 -40.52
C LEU A 24 -10.67 9.74 -39.27
N ALA A 25 -11.42 8.68 -38.96
CA ALA A 25 -11.11 7.80 -37.83
C ALA A 25 -9.74 7.11 -37.97
N ARG A 26 -9.34 6.74 -39.19
CA ARG A 26 -8.01 6.18 -39.48
C ARG A 26 -6.90 7.23 -39.34
N ALA A 27 -7.12 8.45 -39.83
CA ALA A 27 -6.17 9.56 -39.68
C ALA A 27 -5.98 9.93 -38.20
N LEU A 28 -7.08 10.04 -37.44
CA LEU A 28 -7.06 10.30 -36.00
C LEU A 28 -6.38 9.18 -35.20
N ARG A 29 -6.61 7.90 -35.53
CA ARG A 29 -5.90 6.78 -34.90
C ARG A 29 -4.40 6.84 -35.15
N ARG A 30 -3.96 7.14 -36.38
CA ARG A 30 -2.53 7.29 -36.70
C ARG A 30 -1.91 8.47 -35.95
N GLN A 31 -2.61 9.60 -35.86
CA GLN A 31 -2.16 10.75 -35.10
C GLN A 31 -2.04 10.43 -33.60
N LYS A 32 -3.05 9.77 -33.01
CA LYS A 32 -3.03 9.32 -31.61
C LYS A 32 -1.90 8.33 -31.34
N ILE A 33 -1.70 7.33 -32.20
CA ILE A 33 -0.61 6.34 -32.05
C ILE A 33 0.76 7.02 -32.15
N ARG A 34 0.96 7.97 -33.07
CA ARG A 34 2.21 8.74 -33.16
C ARG A 34 2.46 9.56 -31.90
N ALA A 35 1.46 10.28 -31.41
CA ALA A 35 1.56 11.05 -30.16
C ALA A 35 1.86 10.13 -28.96
N LEU A 36 1.22 8.96 -28.91
CA LEU A 36 1.46 7.97 -27.84
C LEU A 36 2.86 7.35 -27.96
N LEU A 37 3.37 7.08 -29.16
CA LEU A 37 4.74 6.61 -29.39
C LEU A 37 5.80 7.64 -29.01
N LEU A 38 5.52 8.94 -29.20
CA LEU A 38 6.41 10.02 -28.77
C LEU A 38 6.47 10.14 -27.23
N ILE A 39 5.36 9.86 -26.54
CA ILE A 39 5.26 9.96 -25.07
C ILE A 39 5.59 8.62 -24.38
N ALA A 40 5.49 7.50 -25.11
CA ALA A 40 5.70 6.14 -24.60
C ALA A 40 7.02 5.94 -23.85
N PRO A 41 8.20 6.45 -24.30
CA PRO A 41 9.45 6.26 -23.57
C PRO A 41 9.41 6.88 -22.16
N LEU A 42 8.86 8.09 -22.05
CA LEU A 42 8.71 8.78 -20.78
C LEU A 42 7.68 8.07 -19.88
N LEU A 43 6.55 7.66 -20.46
CA LEU A 43 5.49 6.96 -19.75
C LEU A 43 5.96 5.59 -19.23
N LEU A 44 6.74 4.86 -20.04
CA LEU A 44 7.33 3.57 -19.65
C LEU A 44 8.38 3.76 -18.54
N PHE A 45 9.19 4.81 -18.61
CA PHE A 45 10.11 5.16 -17.53
C PHE A 45 9.39 5.45 -16.22
N ILE A 46 8.28 6.20 -16.25
CA ILE A 46 7.47 6.47 -15.04
C ILE A 46 6.83 5.17 -14.52
N LEU A 47 6.28 4.35 -15.41
CA LEU A 47 5.68 3.06 -15.03
C LEU A 47 6.69 2.14 -14.36
N LEU A 48 7.88 1.99 -14.92
CA LEU A 48 8.90 1.06 -14.42
C LEU A 48 9.72 1.63 -13.26
N GLY A 49 10.02 2.93 -13.27
CA GLY A 49 10.86 3.59 -12.28
C GLY A 49 10.12 4.04 -11.03
N PHE A 50 8.81 4.33 -11.13
CA PHE A 50 8.02 4.83 -10.02
C PHE A 50 6.82 3.93 -9.72
N ILE A 51 5.93 3.71 -10.70
CA ILE A 51 4.65 3.02 -10.43
C ILE A 51 4.89 1.55 -10.02
N ALA A 52 5.78 0.84 -10.71
CA ALA A 52 6.06 -0.56 -10.39
C ALA A 52 6.74 -0.74 -9.01
N PRO A 53 7.78 0.02 -8.63
CA PRO A 53 8.33 -0.01 -7.27
C PRO A 53 7.33 0.43 -6.20
N ILE A 54 6.51 1.46 -6.46
CA ILE A 54 5.46 1.88 -5.51
C ILE A 54 4.44 0.76 -5.33
N GLY A 55 3.98 0.15 -6.42
CA GLY A 55 3.07 -0.99 -6.37
C GLY A 55 3.68 -2.16 -5.59
N SER A 56 4.93 -2.53 -5.89
CA SER A 56 5.59 -3.63 -5.18
C SER A 56 5.81 -3.34 -3.70
N MET A 57 6.14 -2.10 -3.33
CA MET A 57 6.23 -1.68 -1.94
C MET A 57 4.88 -1.68 -1.25
N LEU A 58 3.80 -1.29 -1.95
CA LEU A 58 2.44 -1.32 -1.44
C LEU A 58 1.97 -2.76 -1.18
N PHE A 59 2.22 -3.69 -2.11
CA PHE A 59 1.93 -5.12 -1.92
C PHE A 59 2.79 -5.73 -0.80
N ARG A 60 4.08 -5.41 -0.75
CA ARG A 60 4.98 -5.84 0.34
C ARG A 60 4.58 -5.29 1.71
N SER A 61 3.91 -4.15 1.77
CA SER A 61 3.33 -3.63 3.01
C SER A 61 2.14 -4.45 3.50
N VAL A 62 1.49 -5.21 2.62
CA VAL A 62 0.38 -6.11 2.95
C VAL A 62 0.90 -7.53 3.24
N GLU A 63 1.87 -8.00 2.45
CA GLU A 63 2.57 -9.27 2.63
C GLU A 63 3.70 -9.16 3.66
N ASN A 64 3.36 -9.05 4.94
CA ASN A 64 4.35 -9.15 6.01
C ASN A 64 4.46 -10.58 6.56
N ASN A 65 5.08 -11.46 5.76
CA ASN A 65 5.25 -12.87 6.10
C ASN A 65 6.42 -13.11 7.07
N ILE A 66 6.97 -12.08 7.73
CA ILE A 66 8.18 -12.18 8.56
C ILE A 66 8.00 -13.23 9.67
N VAL A 67 6.81 -13.35 10.27
CA VAL A 67 6.55 -14.37 11.31
C VAL A 67 6.50 -15.77 10.70
N THR A 68 5.78 -15.94 9.58
CA THR A 68 5.66 -17.22 8.86
C THR A 68 7.01 -17.71 8.31
N ASP A 69 7.83 -16.79 7.80
CA ASP A 69 9.15 -17.09 7.22
C ASP A 69 10.18 -17.46 8.30
N ILE A 70 10.14 -16.80 9.46
CA ILE A 70 11.14 -16.99 10.53
C ILE A 70 10.71 -18.08 11.53
N MET A 71 9.40 -18.28 11.74
CA MET A 71 8.84 -19.22 12.71
C MET A 71 7.81 -20.19 12.12
N PRO A 72 8.15 -20.95 11.06
CA PRO A 72 7.18 -21.79 10.36
C PRO A 72 6.59 -22.90 11.24
N ASN A 73 7.38 -23.51 12.13
CA ASN A 73 6.90 -24.58 13.00
C ASN A 73 5.95 -24.03 14.08
N THR A 74 6.28 -22.87 14.63
CA THR A 74 5.47 -22.17 15.62
C THR A 74 4.14 -21.74 15.04
N VAL A 75 4.15 -21.18 13.82
CA VAL A 75 2.93 -20.82 13.10
C VAL A 75 2.04 -22.05 12.92
N ALA A 76 2.59 -23.18 12.47
CA ALA A 76 1.82 -24.41 12.29
C ALA A 76 1.23 -24.93 13.62
N ALA A 77 2.01 -24.91 14.71
CA ALA A 77 1.54 -25.36 16.01
C ALA A 77 0.46 -24.43 16.61
N LEU A 78 0.60 -23.11 16.42
CA LEU A 78 -0.34 -22.09 16.91
C LEU A 78 -1.72 -22.15 16.25
N GLN A 79 -1.85 -22.75 15.07
CA GLN A 79 -3.16 -22.92 14.41
C GLN A 79 -4.14 -23.72 15.29
N THR A 80 -3.62 -24.65 16.09
CA THR A 80 -4.43 -25.55 16.94
C THR A 80 -4.82 -24.95 18.28
N TRP A 81 -4.09 -23.94 18.77
CA TRP A 81 -4.37 -23.28 20.05
C TRP A 81 -5.51 -22.27 19.87
N ASP A 82 -6.44 -22.16 20.82
CA ASP A 82 -7.53 -21.18 20.75
C ASP A 82 -7.08 -19.80 21.25
N VAL A 83 -7.42 -18.74 20.51
CA VAL A 83 -6.99 -17.36 20.84
C VAL A 83 -7.74 -16.79 22.05
N ASP A 84 -9.01 -17.20 22.20
CA ASP A 84 -9.91 -16.73 23.25
C ASP A 84 -9.73 -17.51 24.55
N SER A 85 -8.91 -18.57 24.51
CA SER A 85 -8.54 -19.29 25.71
C SER A 85 -7.84 -18.36 26.71
N THR A 86 -8.10 -18.59 27.99
CA THR A 86 -7.35 -18.02 29.12
C THR A 86 -6.12 -18.85 29.47
N GLU A 87 -5.92 -19.99 28.81
CA GLU A 87 -4.79 -20.88 29.04
C GLU A 87 -3.66 -20.62 28.04
N LEU A 88 -2.42 -20.78 28.54
CA LEU A 88 -1.23 -20.71 27.70
C LEU A 88 -1.24 -21.81 26.64
N PRO A 89 -0.53 -21.63 25.50
CA PRO A 89 -0.44 -22.65 24.47
C PRO A 89 0.09 -23.98 25.00
N PRO A 90 -0.27 -25.10 24.35
CA PRO A 90 0.20 -26.40 24.78
C PRO A 90 1.72 -26.53 24.52
N GLU A 91 2.37 -27.44 25.25
CA GLU A 91 3.82 -27.71 25.16
C GLU A 91 4.39 -27.87 23.73
N PRO A 92 3.69 -28.49 22.75
CA PRO A 92 4.17 -28.55 21.37
C PRO A 92 4.43 -27.18 20.73
N VAL A 93 3.69 -26.14 21.14
CA VAL A 93 3.89 -24.77 20.65
C VAL A 93 5.18 -24.18 21.23
N PHE A 94 5.45 -24.39 22.52
CA PHE A 94 6.69 -23.96 23.16
C PHE A 94 7.91 -24.65 22.54
N ARG A 95 7.82 -25.96 22.26
CA ARG A 95 8.86 -26.69 21.52
C ARG A 95 9.13 -26.09 20.14
N ALA A 96 8.07 -25.79 19.39
CA ALA A 96 8.19 -25.20 18.06
C ALA A 96 8.87 -23.82 18.11
N VAL A 97 8.58 -22.99 19.12
CA VAL A 97 9.26 -21.72 19.36
C VAL A 97 10.76 -21.91 19.57
N VAL A 98 11.16 -22.88 20.40
CA VAL A 98 12.59 -23.16 20.64
C VAL A 98 13.28 -23.54 19.33
N GLN A 99 12.69 -24.47 18.57
CA GLN A 99 13.23 -24.92 17.30
C GLN A 99 13.39 -23.78 16.29
N ASP A 100 12.36 -22.95 16.13
CA ASP A 100 12.41 -21.83 15.18
C ASP A 100 13.40 -20.75 15.62
N ILE A 101 13.46 -20.41 16.91
CA ILE A 101 14.42 -19.41 17.40
C ILE A 101 15.86 -19.90 17.25
N GLN A 102 16.14 -21.21 17.43
CA GLN A 102 17.46 -21.76 17.16
C GLN A 102 17.87 -21.54 15.71
N VAL A 103 17.02 -21.94 14.75
CA VAL A 103 17.26 -21.75 13.31
C VAL A 103 17.40 -20.27 12.97
N ALA A 104 16.50 -19.42 13.49
CA ALA A 104 16.54 -17.98 13.27
C ALA A 104 17.78 -17.31 13.87
N ALA A 105 18.33 -17.86 14.97
CA ALA A 105 19.54 -17.38 15.59
C ALA A 105 20.79 -17.75 14.78
N GLU A 106 20.80 -18.90 14.11
CA GLU A 106 21.85 -19.30 13.16
C GLU A 106 21.82 -18.46 11.90
N GLN A 107 20.63 -18.25 11.33
CA GLN A 107 20.41 -17.44 10.12
C GLN A 107 20.49 -15.93 10.38
N ARG A 108 20.65 -15.50 11.64
CA ARG A 108 20.67 -14.09 12.07
C ARG A 108 19.39 -13.30 11.75
N THR A 109 18.26 -13.99 11.63
CA THR A 109 16.93 -13.42 11.35
C THR A 109 16.11 -13.18 12.63
N ALA A 110 16.47 -13.79 13.77
CA ALA A 110 15.71 -13.64 15.03
C ALA A 110 15.45 -12.18 15.45
N MET A 111 16.46 -11.30 15.32
CA MET A 111 16.29 -9.87 15.66
C MET A 111 15.46 -9.08 14.65
N GLN A 112 15.32 -9.57 13.42
CA GLN A 112 14.42 -8.96 12.42
C GLN A 112 12.96 -9.16 12.83
N LEU A 113 12.58 -10.40 13.17
CA LEU A 113 11.29 -10.71 13.77
C LEU A 113 11.06 -9.88 15.03
N ALA A 114 12.06 -9.82 15.91
CA ALA A 114 11.95 -9.11 17.17
C ALA A 114 11.57 -7.63 17.00
N ARG A 115 12.23 -6.94 16.05
CA ARG A 115 11.92 -5.53 15.76
C ARG A 115 10.51 -5.35 15.23
N ARG A 116 10.04 -6.27 14.37
CA ARG A 116 8.67 -6.21 13.82
C ARG A 116 7.62 -6.40 14.91
N MET A 117 7.80 -7.41 15.77
CA MET A 117 6.89 -7.71 16.86
C MET A 117 6.91 -6.65 17.97
N ASN A 118 8.01 -5.90 18.12
CA ASN A 118 8.11 -4.85 19.15
C ASN A 118 7.21 -3.63 18.89
N PHE A 119 6.70 -3.45 17.66
CA PHE A 119 5.64 -2.46 17.41
C PHE A 119 4.30 -2.87 18.01
N GLU A 120 4.11 -4.18 18.23
CA GLU A 120 2.85 -4.79 18.68
C GLU A 120 2.90 -5.08 20.17
N VAL A 121 3.99 -5.71 20.62
CA VAL A 121 4.26 -6.06 22.00
C VAL A 121 5.51 -5.31 22.47
N PRO A 122 5.35 -4.24 23.27
CA PRO A 122 6.49 -3.54 23.86
C PRO A 122 7.38 -4.51 24.63
N GLY A 123 8.70 -4.45 24.42
CA GLY A 123 9.66 -5.32 25.12
C GLY A 123 10.01 -6.61 24.38
N PHE A 124 9.34 -6.94 23.27
CA PHE A 124 9.60 -8.17 22.49
C PHE A 124 11.05 -8.26 21.98
N THR A 125 11.71 -7.14 21.71
CA THR A 125 13.15 -7.13 21.37
C THR A 125 14.05 -7.63 22.50
N THR A 126 13.69 -7.40 23.74
CA THR A 126 14.42 -7.88 24.93
C THR A 126 14.12 -9.36 25.15
N LEU A 127 12.83 -9.74 25.10
CA LEU A 127 12.36 -11.13 25.16
C LEU A 127 13.12 -12.01 24.15
N MET A 128 13.13 -11.62 22.87
CA MET A 128 13.80 -12.38 21.82
C MET A 128 15.32 -12.42 22.04
N ARG A 129 15.91 -11.35 22.58
CA ARG A 129 17.35 -11.29 22.86
C ARG A 129 17.79 -12.23 23.97
N GLN A 130 17.00 -12.35 25.03
CA GLN A 130 17.25 -13.30 26.11
C GLN A 130 17.02 -14.73 25.61
N THR A 131 15.91 -14.96 24.92
CA THR A 131 15.50 -16.27 24.41
C THR A 131 16.53 -16.84 23.44
N GLN A 132 16.96 -16.08 22.41
CA GLN A 132 17.94 -16.57 21.43
C GLN A 132 19.29 -16.98 22.06
N ARG A 133 19.67 -16.38 23.21
CA ARG A 133 20.90 -16.73 23.92
C ARG A 133 20.76 -18.01 24.73
N ALA A 134 19.58 -18.24 25.30
CA ALA A 134 19.27 -19.44 26.07
C ALA A 134 19.12 -20.66 25.16
N VAL A 135 18.23 -20.58 24.16
CA VAL A 135 17.85 -21.72 23.32
C VAL A 135 19.01 -22.31 22.52
N ARG A 136 20.05 -21.53 22.21
CA ARG A 136 21.26 -22.02 21.52
C ARG A 136 21.99 -23.15 22.24
N ARG A 137 21.75 -23.32 23.53
CA ARG A 137 22.37 -24.35 24.36
C ARG A 137 21.45 -25.53 24.68
N TRP A 138 20.19 -25.46 24.23
CA TRP A 138 19.18 -26.49 24.50
C TRP A 138 19.10 -27.49 23.36
N ASP A 139 18.83 -28.74 23.69
CA ASP A 139 18.50 -29.81 22.77
C ASP A 139 16.98 -29.99 22.70
N VAL A 140 16.39 -29.75 21.52
CA VAL A 140 14.94 -29.80 21.29
C VAL A 140 14.35 -31.18 21.55
N GLU A 141 15.14 -32.26 21.40
CA GLU A 141 14.65 -33.64 21.58
C GLU A 141 14.72 -34.09 23.04
N THR A 142 15.73 -33.63 23.78
CA THR A 142 16.09 -34.19 25.09
C THR A 142 15.72 -33.27 26.25
N ASP A 143 15.74 -31.94 26.06
CA ASP A 143 15.62 -30.98 27.16
C ASP A 143 14.16 -30.52 27.43
N GLY A 144 13.15 -31.16 26.84
CA GLY A 144 11.75 -30.83 27.15
C GLY A 144 11.35 -31.20 28.58
N PRO A 145 10.36 -30.53 29.20
CA PRO A 145 9.46 -29.52 28.65
C PRO A 145 10.06 -28.11 28.62
N PHE A 146 9.72 -27.35 27.58
CA PHE A 146 10.24 -26.02 27.28
C PHE A 146 9.38 -24.89 27.84
N ARG A 147 8.12 -25.14 28.20
CA ARG A 147 7.24 -24.12 28.77
C ARG A 147 7.86 -23.41 29.98
N ASP A 148 8.21 -24.16 31.01
CA ASP A 148 8.72 -23.58 32.25
C ASP A 148 10.11 -22.95 32.04
N GLN A 149 10.94 -23.55 31.19
CA GLN A 149 12.26 -23.02 30.85
C GLN A 149 12.19 -21.69 30.10
N LEU A 150 11.27 -21.55 29.14
CA LEU A 150 11.08 -20.29 28.42
C LEU A 150 10.56 -19.20 29.35
N ILE A 151 9.62 -19.52 30.25
CA ILE A 151 9.10 -18.59 31.26
C ILE A 151 10.20 -18.16 32.24
N GLU A 152 11.11 -19.07 32.63
CA GLU A 152 12.26 -18.76 33.47
C GLU A 152 13.26 -17.83 32.76
N VAL A 153 13.48 -18.03 31.45
CA VAL A 153 14.35 -17.14 30.65
C VAL A 153 13.75 -15.74 30.51
N SER A 154 12.44 -15.66 30.28
CA SER A 154 11.71 -14.40 30.18
C SER A 154 10.26 -14.60 30.59
N SER A 155 9.85 -13.88 31.64
CA SER A 155 8.48 -13.92 32.17
C SER A 155 7.40 -13.60 31.13
N ASP A 156 7.76 -12.84 30.08
CA ASP A 156 6.87 -12.41 29.01
C ASP A 156 6.38 -13.59 28.14
N TRP A 157 7.07 -14.74 28.15
CA TRP A 157 6.55 -15.99 27.55
C TRP A 157 5.39 -16.59 28.36
N GLY A 158 5.22 -16.17 29.62
CA GLY A 158 4.06 -16.52 30.45
C GLY A 158 2.86 -15.61 30.23
N ASP A 159 3.00 -14.55 29.42
CA ASP A 159 1.92 -13.61 29.12
C ASP A 159 1.13 -14.07 27.88
N LEU A 160 -0.19 -14.23 28.04
CA LEU A 160 -1.09 -14.53 26.93
C LEU A 160 -1.06 -13.48 25.83
N HIS A 161 -0.79 -12.21 26.17
CA HIS A 161 -0.71 -11.14 25.19
C HIS A 161 0.38 -11.41 24.14
N THR A 162 1.55 -11.92 24.56
CA THR A 162 2.64 -12.31 23.67
C THR A 162 2.20 -13.38 22.65
N TRP A 163 1.49 -14.40 23.12
CA TRP A 163 1.01 -15.49 22.26
C TRP A 163 -0.10 -15.07 21.31
N ARG A 164 -1.04 -14.24 21.80
CA ARG A 164 -2.10 -13.67 20.98
C ARG A 164 -1.52 -12.79 19.87
N ALA A 165 -0.53 -11.97 20.18
CA ALA A 165 0.17 -11.18 19.17
C ALA A 165 0.89 -12.09 18.16
N LEU A 166 1.63 -13.11 18.62
CA LEU A 166 2.33 -14.03 17.74
C LEU A 166 1.37 -14.76 16.78
N LYS A 167 0.19 -15.17 17.27
CA LYS A 167 -0.86 -15.80 16.47
C LYS A 167 -1.58 -14.83 15.54
N ALA A 168 -1.81 -13.58 15.95
CA ALA A 168 -2.41 -12.56 15.08
C ALA A 168 -1.54 -12.30 13.83
N TYR A 169 -0.21 -12.37 13.99
CA TYR A 169 0.75 -12.17 12.91
C TYR A 169 1.23 -13.47 12.24
N SER A 170 0.70 -14.64 12.62
CA SER A 170 1.05 -15.93 12.02
C SER A 170 0.20 -16.32 10.81
N SER A 171 -0.81 -15.52 10.44
CA SER A 171 -1.66 -15.80 9.27
C SER A 171 -1.02 -15.29 7.97
N GLU A 172 -0.98 -16.14 6.93
CA GLU A 172 -0.56 -15.78 5.55
C GLU A 172 -1.37 -14.63 4.94
N TYR A 173 -2.56 -14.33 5.48
CA TYR A 173 -3.42 -13.24 5.05
C TYR A 173 -3.65 -12.25 6.18
N THR A 174 -2.70 -11.33 6.37
CA THR A 174 -2.84 -10.22 7.33
C THR A 174 -3.64 -9.07 6.68
N SER A 175 -4.93 -9.01 6.97
CA SER A 175 -5.77 -7.82 6.76
C SER A 175 -5.52 -6.73 7.82
N GLY A 176 -4.69 -7.00 8.84
CA GLY A 176 -4.38 -6.12 9.96
C GLY A 176 -3.77 -4.77 9.58
N TYR A 177 -3.00 -4.69 8.50
CA TYR A 177 -2.43 -3.42 8.03
C TYR A 177 -3.49 -2.40 7.56
N TYR A 178 -4.60 -2.88 6.99
CA TYR A 178 -5.70 -1.99 6.61
C TYR A 178 -6.57 -1.61 7.81
N LEU A 179 -6.74 -2.51 8.78
CA LEU A 179 -7.48 -2.20 10.00
C LEU A 179 -6.83 -1.03 10.76
N ALA A 180 -5.50 -1.02 10.90
CA ALA A 180 -4.80 0.09 11.55
C ALA A 180 -4.97 1.42 10.80
N ALA A 181 -5.05 1.40 9.46
CA ALA A 181 -5.34 2.58 8.65
C ALA A 181 -6.79 3.08 8.80
N VAL A 182 -7.68 2.25 9.35
CA VAL A 182 -9.08 2.55 9.67
C VAL A 182 -9.28 2.60 11.21
N ASP A 183 -8.22 2.87 11.98
CA ASP A 183 -8.24 2.98 13.45
C ASP A 183 -8.81 1.74 14.17
N HIS A 184 -8.63 0.55 13.59
CA HIS A 184 -8.97 -0.75 14.16
C HIS A 184 -7.73 -1.63 14.32
N THR A 185 -7.75 -2.56 15.27
CA THR A 185 -6.72 -3.58 15.40
C THR A 185 -7.34 -4.97 15.38
N MET A 186 -6.56 -5.95 14.93
CA MET A 186 -6.87 -7.37 15.14
C MET A 186 -6.06 -7.85 16.33
N VAL A 187 -6.66 -7.72 17.52
CA VAL A 187 -6.24 -8.52 18.67
C VAL A 187 -7.19 -9.71 18.69
N SER A 188 -6.63 -10.91 18.84
CA SER A 188 -7.41 -12.14 19.00
C SER A 188 -8.33 -12.59 17.85
N GLY A 189 -8.13 -12.10 16.61
CA GLY A 189 -9.00 -12.46 15.48
C GLY A 189 -10.37 -11.76 15.48
N HIS A 190 -10.61 -10.90 16.46
CA HIS A 190 -11.74 -9.98 16.52
C HIS A 190 -11.31 -8.58 16.09
N ILE A 191 -12.21 -7.88 15.40
CA ILE A 191 -12.00 -6.48 14.98
C ILE A 191 -12.37 -5.61 16.19
N GLU A 192 -11.36 -5.10 16.88
CA GLU A 192 -11.55 -4.15 17.98
C GLU A 192 -11.14 -2.72 17.56
N PRO A 193 -11.85 -1.68 18.02
CA PRO A 193 -11.40 -0.30 17.84
C PRO A 193 -10.10 -0.06 18.60
N LEU A 194 -9.17 0.66 17.96
CA LEU A 194 -7.91 1.04 18.60
C LEU A 194 -8.21 2.02 19.76
N PRO A 195 -7.53 1.92 20.92
CA PRO A 195 -7.73 2.85 22.03
C PRO A 195 -7.54 4.31 21.59
N ASP A 196 -8.31 5.22 22.20
CA ASP A 196 -8.49 6.63 21.77
C ASP A 196 -7.18 7.44 21.64
N ASP A 197 -6.08 6.97 22.23
CA ASP A 197 -4.75 7.57 22.14
C ASP A 197 -4.05 7.32 20.79
N ARG A 198 -4.47 6.29 20.04
CA ARG A 198 -3.86 5.88 18.76
C ARG A 198 -4.78 6.04 17.54
N SER A 199 -6.09 6.29 17.73
CA SER A 199 -7.11 6.38 16.67
C SER A 199 -7.18 7.75 15.96
N ILE A 200 -6.03 8.29 15.53
CA ILE A 200 -5.95 9.64 14.95
C ILE A 200 -6.09 9.62 13.41
N HIS A 201 -5.92 8.46 12.76
CA HIS A 201 -5.68 8.41 11.32
C HIS A 201 -6.91 8.78 10.50
N ILE A 202 -8.09 8.25 10.81
CA ILE A 202 -9.34 8.60 10.10
C ILE A 202 -9.70 10.05 10.35
N MET A 203 -9.57 10.51 11.60
CA MET A 203 -9.90 11.88 11.97
C MET A 203 -9.04 12.89 11.20
N LEU A 204 -7.74 12.62 11.06
CA LEU A 204 -6.82 13.48 10.33
C LEU A 204 -7.03 13.38 8.80
N PHE A 205 -7.28 12.17 8.30
CA PHE A 205 -7.61 11.95 6.89
C PHE A 205 -8.86 12.74 6.48
N TRP A 206 -9.94 12.64 7.26
CA TRP A 206 -11.17 13.37 6.94
C TRP A 206 -10.98 14.89 7.03
N ARG A 207 -10.22 15.38 8.03
CA ARG A 207 -9.88 16.81 8.15
C ARG A 207 -9.14 17.33 6.91
N THR A 208 -8.16 16.60 6.40
CA THR A 208 -7.38 17.00 5.22
C THR A 208 -8.15 16.84 3.91
N ALA A 209 -8.93 15.77 3.77
CA ALA A 209 -9.81 15.54 2.62
C ALA A 209 -10.89 16.63 2.52
N TRP A 210 -11.55 16.97 3.63
CA TRP A 210 -12.55 18.03 3.65
C TRP A 210 -11.94 19.40 3.34
N MET A 211 -10.80 19.74 3.95
CA MET A 211 -10.11 21.00 3.68
C MET A 211 -9.68 21.13 2.22
N SER A 212 -9.11 20.08 1.62
CA SER A 212 -8.72 20.10 0.20
C SER A 212 -9.92 20.19 -0.73
N ALA A 213 -11.01 19.48 -0.45
CA ALA A 213 -12.26 19.57 -1.21
C ALA A 213 -12.88 20.98 -1.12
N LEU A 214 -12.91 21.57 0.07
CA LEU A 214 -13.40 22.93 0.30
C LEU A 214 -12.56 23.96 -0.47
N ILE A 215 -11.23 23.87 -0.40
CA ILE A 215 -10.34 24.77 -1.14
C ILE A 215 -10.55 24.61 -2.65
N CYS A 216 -10.60 23.38 -3.17
CA CYS A 216 -10.88 23.10 -4.58
C CYS A 216 -12.22 23.71 -5.04
N PHE A 217 -13.26 23.56 -4.23
CA PHE A 217 -14.56 24.14 -4.51
C PHE A 217 -14.53 25.68 -4.50
N MET A 218 -13.85 26.29 -3.52
CA MET A 218 -13.69 27.75 -3.43
C MET A 218 -12.87 28.32 -4.59
N THR A 219 -11.80 27.64 -5.02
CA THR A 219 -10.98 28.08 -6.16
C THR A 219 -11.75 27.96 -7.47
N LEU A 220 -12.57 26.92 -7.65
CA LEU A 220 -13.49 26.82 -8.79
C LEU A 220 -14.55 27.93 -8.75
N LEU A 221 -15.20 28.12 -7.61
CA LEU A 221 -16.28 29.08 -7.45
C LEU A 221 -15.83 30.52 -7.69
N LEU A 222 -14.63 30.89 -7.22
CA LEU A 222 -14.07 32.24 -7.37
C LEU A 222 -13.28 32.40 -8.67
N GLY A 223 -12.50 31.39 -9.05
CA GLY A 223 -11.61 31.44 -10.22
C GLY A 223 -12.34 31.29 -11.54
N TYR A 224 -13.39 30.45 -11.61
CA TYR A 224 -14.12 30.23 -12.86
C TYR A 224 -14.83 31.49 -13.38
N PRO A 225 -15.56 32.27 -12.56
CA PRO A 225 -16.16 33.53 -13.01
C PRO A 225 -15.12 34.53 -13.49
N VAL A 226 -13.97 34.62 -12.79
CA VAL A 226 -12.87 35.52 -13.17
C VAL A 226 -12.30 35.12 -14.53
N ALA A 227 -12.02 33.83 -14.73
CA ALA A 227 -11.55 33.31 -16.02
C ALA A 227 -12.58 33.52 -17.15
N PHE A 228 -13.86 33.31 -16.87
CA PHE A 228 -14.94 33.53 -17.82
C PHE A 228 -15.09 35.01 -18.20
N LEU A 229 -14.96 35.93 -17.25
CA LEU A 229 -14.97 37.38 -17.52
C LEU A 229 -13.76 37.78 -18.37
N LEU A 230 -12.56 37.31 -18.01
CA LEU A 230 -11.33 37.55 -18.78
C LEU A 230 -11.44 37.08 -20.24
N ALA A 231 -12.11 35.95 -20.49
CA ALA A 231 -12.31 35.41 -21.84
C ALA A 231 -13.27 36.22 -22.72
N ASN A 232 -14.17 37.03 -22.12
CA ASN A 232 -15.23 37.74 -22.84
C ASN A 232 -15.05 39.27 -22.90
N VAL A 233 -14.04 39.83 -22.24
CA VAL A 233 -13.80 41.28 -22.15
C VAL A 233 -12.78 41.75 -23.21
N LYS A 234 -12.91 43.01 -23.66
CA LYS A 234 -11.97 43.65 -24.60
C LYS A 234 -10.52 43.63 -24.07
N GLU A 235 -9.56 43.31 -24.93
CA GLU A 235 -8.13 43.03 -24.62
C GLU A 235 -7.46 44.02 -23.65
N ARG A 236 -7.79 45.32 -23.73
CA ARG A 236 -7.20 46.36 -22.86
C ARG A 236 -7.48 46.13 -21.37
N TYR A 237 -8.69 45.69 -21.03
CA TYR A 237 -9.07 45.42 -19.63
C TYR A 237 -8.64 44.02 -19.19
N ALA A 238 -8.60 43.05 -20.12
CA ALA A 238 -8.14 41.69 -19.84
C ALA A 238 -6.66 41.67 -19.41
N ASN A 239 -5.78 42.40 -20.11
CA ASN A 239 -4.36 42.49 -19.73
C ASN A 239 -4.15 43.15 -18.36
N LEU A 240 -4.95 44.17 -18.01
CA LEU A 240 -4.86 44.83 -16.70
C LEU A 240 -5.35 43.93 -15.56
N LEU A 241 -6.44 43.19 -15.77
CA LEU A 241 -6.94 42.18 -14.82
C LEU A 241 -5.94 41.03 -14.62
N LEU A 242 -5.30 40.58 -15.69
CA LEU A 242 -4.30 39.51 -15.65
C LEU A 242 -3.06 39.93 -14.84
N ILE A 243 -2.59 41.17 -14.99
CA ILE A 243 -1.51 41.73 -14.16
C ILE A 243 -1.93 41.77 -12.68
N MET A 244 -3.15 42.23 -12.39
CA MET A 244 -3.64 42.37 -11.01
C MET A 244 -3.76 41.02 -10.29
N VAL A 245 -4.07 39.93 -11.01
CA VAL A 245 -4.09 38.55 -10.48
C VAL A 245 -2.68 37.99 -10.28
N LEU A 246 -1.72 38.33 -11.14
CA LEU A 246 -0.35 37.80 -11.07
C LEU A 246 0.55 38.52 -10.06
N LEU A 247 0.28 39.79 -9.77
CA LEU A 247 1.07 40.61 -8.83
C LEU A 247 1.25 39.98 -7.43
N PRO A 248 0.21 39.42 -6.77
CA PRO A 248 0.38 38.74 -5.48
C PRO A 248 1.12 37.40 -5.55
N PHE A 249 1.31 36.80 -6.74
CA PHE A 249 2.17 35.63 -6.90
C PHE A 249 3.65 35.99 -7.05
N TRP A 250 3.97 37.29 -7.20
CA TRP A 250 5.32 37.82 -7.44
C TRP A 250 5.86 38.70 -6.30
N THR A 251 5.09 38.90 -5.23
CA THR A 251 5.59 39.41 -3.94
C THR A 251 6.03 38.26 -3.06
#